data_AF-A0A679FVW0-F1
#
_entry.id   AF-A0A679FVW0-F1
#
_cell.length_a   1.000
_cell.length_b   1.000
_cell.length_c   1.000
_cell.angle_alpha   90.00
_cell.angle_beta   90.00
_cell.angle_gamma   90.00
#
_symmetry.space_group_name_H-M   'P 1'
#
loop_
_entity.id
_entity.type
_entity.pdbx_description
1 polymer ?
#
loop_
_entity_poly.entity_id
_entity_poly.type
_entity_poly.pdbx_seq_one_letter_code
_entity_poly.pdbx_strand_id
1 'polypeptide(L)'
;MEEGRLKDWELECYLNFRNNILDKEHPYPCYFAVEAEKKGLSRYIFVQSTSDENELLRLRDGLYEYIKTYRNIGKRTTLVAFFKPPTEKVYAEYYKKQFWKVLQFLMDHDLEPWCTDIPEDPNHPKWEYCFGGEPIFVVCRAPIYHARKSRYTANGLEITFQPRGTLDDITGDTPKGQQVREIIRSRLKQYDAIPPHPDIGDYGDHHKREWKQYILPDINEESLMRCPLKRRD
;
A
#
# COMPACT_ATOMS: atom_id res chain seq x y z
N MET A 1 5.22 -25.81 -6.04
CA MET A 1 5.93 -24.80 -5.24
C MET A 1 6.81 -25.59 -4.29
N GLU A 2 8.12 -25.50 -4.42
CA GLU A 2 9.06 -26.24 -3.55
C GLU A 2 8.94 -25.72 -2.11
N GLU A 3 8.52 -26.59 -1.21
CA GLU A 3 8.66 -26.42 0.23
C GLU A 3 10.17 -26.33 0.55
N GLY A 4 10.62 -25.17 1.05
CA GLY A 4 12.03 -25.00 1.48
C GLY A 4 12.66 -23.62 1.29
N ARG A 5 11.96 -22.61 0.76
CA ARG A 5 12.56 -21.27 0.50
C ARG A 5 12.18 -20.14 1.45
N LEU A 6 11.08 -20.27 2.20
CA LEU A 6 10.61 -19.23 3.11
C LEU A 6 10.81 -19.65 4.56
N LYS A 7 11.24 -18.72 5.41
CA LYS A 7 11.22 -18.89 6.87
C LYS A 7 9.77 -18.96 7.35
N ASP A 8 9.54 -19.56 8.53
CA ASP A 8 8.18 -19.76 9.05
C ASP A 8 7.34 -18.47 9.08
N TRP A 9 7.91 -17.36 9.55
CA TRP A 9 7.20 -16.07 9.61
C TRP A 9 6.87 -15.52 8.21
N GLU A 10 7.71 -15.78 7.21
CA GLU A 10 7.52 -15.33 5.82
C GLU A 10 6.36 -16.11 5.19
N LEU A 11 6.37 -17.44 5.39
CA LEU A 11 5.29 -18.31 4.95
C LEU A 11 3.97 -17.93 5.61
N GLU A 12 3.98 -17.69 6.92
CA GLU A 12 2.79 -17.29 7.67
C GLU A 12 2.19 -15.97 7.16
N CYS A 13 3.00 -14.93 6.98
CA CYS A 13 2.54 -13.65 6.43
C CYS A 13 1.93 -13.82 5.04
N TYR A 14 2.59 -14.57 4.15
CA TYR A 14 2.09 -14.82 2.80
C TYR A 14 0.77 -15.60 2.80
N LEU A 15 0.67 -16.67 3.61
CA LEU A 15 -0.56 -17.47 3.69
C LEU A 15 -1.71 -16.66 4.27
N ASN A 16 -1.47 -15.87 5.32
CA ASN A 16 -2.50 -14.99 5.89
C ASN A 16 -2.97 -13.93 4.90
N PHE A 17 -2.04 -13.28 4.18
CA PHE A 17 -2.37 -12.36 3.10
C PHE A 17 -3.23 -13.04 2.04
N ARG A 18 -2.75 -14.16 1.49
CA ARG A 18 -3.41 -14.87 0.38
C ARG A 18 -4.79 -15.39 0.78
N ASN A 19 -4.91 -15.98 1.97
CA ASN A 19 -6.19 -16.48 2.48
C ASN A 19 -7.19 -15.34 2.69
N ASN A 20 -6.75 -14.19 3.20
CA ASN A 20 -7.63 -13.04 3.35
C ASN A 20 -8.06 -12.43 2.01
N ILE A 21 -7.15 -12.30 1.04
CA ILE A 21 -7.48 -11.76 -0.28
C ILE A 21 -8.41 -12.72 -1.06
N LEU A 22 -8.21 -14.03 -0.93
CA LEU A 22 -8.98 -15.06 -1.66
C LEU A 22 -10.16 -15.63 -0.85
N ASP A 23 -10.52 -15.02 0.27
CA ASP A 23 -11.64 -15.44 1.11
C ASP A 23 -12.95 -15.45 0.28
N LYS A 24 -13.64 -16.59 0.30
CA LYS A 24 -14.90 -16.80 -0.42
C LYS A 24 -16.12 -16.46 0.43
N GLU A 25 -16.01 -16.59 1.75
CA GLU A 25 -17.07 -16.33 2.70
C GLU A 25 -17.16 -14.83 3.00
N HIS A 26 -16.01 -14.17 3.10
CA HIS A 26 -15.90 -12.72 3.28
C HIS A 26 -15.06 -12.10 2.16
N PRO A 27 -15.62 -11.93 0.94
CA PRO A 27 -14.86 -11.47 -0.22
C PRO A 27 -14.16 -10.14 0.00
N TYR A 28 -12.86 -10.10 -0.27
CA TYR A 28 -12.07 -8.88 -0.16
C TYR A 28 -12.62 -7.77 -1.07
N PRO A 29 -12.73 -6.51 -0.59
CA PRO A 29 -13.49 -5.47 -1.27
C PRO A 29 -12.87 -5.02 -2.60
N CYS A 30 -11.53 -5.06 -2.70
CA CYS A 30 -10.82 -4.72 -3.94
C CYS A 30 -10.75 -5.94 -4.87
N TYR A 31 -11.67 -6.03 -5.83
CA TYR A 31 -11.67 -7.14 -6.78
C TYR A 31 -10.43 -7.18 -7.68
N PHE A 32 -9.72 -6.06 -7.88
CA PHE A 32 -8.44 -6.08 -8.60
C PHE A 32 -7.36 -6.83 -7.84
N ALA A 33 -7.29 -6.68 -6.51
CA ALA A 33 -6.37 -7.44 -5.68
C ALA A 33 -6.68 -8.94 -5.75
N VAL A 34 -7.97 -9.30 -5.68
CA VAL A 34 -8.43 -10.69 -5.82
C VAL A 34 -8.02 -11.28 -7.18
N GLU A 35 -8.26 -10.55 -8.27
CA GLU A 35 -7.92 -11.01 -9.62
C GLU A 35 -6.40 -11.08 -9.86
N ALA A 36 -5.65 -10.11 -9.35
CA ALA A 36 -4.19 -10.13 -9.40
C ALA A 36 -3.64 -11.37 -8.69
N GLU A 37 -4.19 -11.70 -7.52
CA GLU A 37 -3.76 -12.84 -6.72
C GLU A 37 -4.11 -14.19 -7.35
N LYS A 38 -5.33 -14.32 -7.91
CA LYS A 38 -5.74 -15.51 -8.65
C LYS A 38 -4.88 -15.77 -9.88
N LYS A 39 -4.42 -14.71 -10.56
CA LYS A 39 -3.64 -14.78 -11.79
C LYS A 39 -2.12 -14.82 -11.57
N GLY A 40 -1.64 -14.79 -10.33
CA GLY A 40 -0.22 -14.78 -10.01
C GLY A 40 0.50 -13.48 -10.44
N LEU A 41 -0.24 -12.36 -10.45
CA LEU A 41 0.29 -11.05 -10.84
C LEU A 41 0.88 -10.27 -9.65
N SER A 42 0.61 -10.69 -8.41
CA SER A 42 1.26 -10.15 -7.22
C SER A 42 2.74 -10.52 -7.17
N ARG A 43 3.56 -9.63 -6.63
CA ARG A 43 4.96 -9.88 -6.26
C ARG A 43 5.12 -9.63 -4.77
N TYR A 44 6.13 -10.25 -4.19
CA TYR A 44 6.33 -10.29 -2.75
C TYR A 44 7.78 -10.03 -2.39
N ILE A 45 7.98 -9.25 -1.35
CA ILE A 45 9.29 -9.07 -0.72
C ILE A 45 9.13 -9.16 0.80
N PHE A 46 10.05 -9.87 1.44
CA PHE A 46 10.08 -10.03 2.89
C PHE A 46 11.21 -9.17 3.44
N VAL A 47 10.98 -8.43 4.52
CA VAL A 47 11.94 -7.48 5.08
C VAL A 47 12.09 -7.76 6.57
N GLN A 48 13.30 -8.07 7.02
CA GLN A 48 13.52 -8.50 8.41
C GLN A 48 13.39 -7.35 9.42
N SER A 49 13.58 -6.10 8.98
CA SER A 49 13.57 -4.93 9.86
C SER A 49 13.16 -3.65 9.12
N THR A 50 12.40 -2.80 9.81
CA THR A 50 12.00 -1.46 9.34
C THR A 50 13.05 -0.39 9.67
N SER A 51 14.17 -0.77 10.30
CA SER A 51 15.22 0.15 10.74
C SER A 51 16.64 -0.34 10.47
N ASP A 52 16.83 -1.55 9.94
CA ASP A 52 18.13 -2.01 9.47
C ASP A 52 18.36 -1.48 8.05
N GLU A 53 19.45 -0.77 7.85
CA GLU A 53 19.74 -0.10 6.58
C GLU A 53 19.92 -1.10 5.42
N ASN A 54 20.56 -2.24 5.65
CA ASN A 54 20.77 -3.24 4.59
C ASN A 54 19.44 -3.88 4.17
N GLU A 55 18.54 -4.15 5.11
CA GLU A 55 17.20 -4.66 4.81
C GLU A 55 16.36 -3.62 4.04
N LEU A 56 16.46 -2.34 4.39
CA LEU A 56 15.76 -1.27 3.66
C LEU A 56 16.38 -1.01 2.28
N LEU A 57 17.70 -1.13 2.11
CA LEU A 57 18.37 -1.10 0.81
C LEU A 57 17.94 -2.27 -0.06
N ARG A 58 17.77 -3.47 0.51
CA ARG A 58 17.22 -4.64 -0.21
C ARG A 58 15.78 -4.39 -0.66
N LEU A 59 14.96 -3.77 0.20
CA LEU A 59 13.61 -3.34 -0.18
C LEU A 59 13.65 -2.31 -1.32
N ARG A 60 14.55 -1.33 -1.24
CA ARG A 60 14.78 -0.32 -2.28
C ARG A 60 15.10 -0.99 -3.62
N ASP A 61 16.08 -1.89 -3.65
CA ASP A 61 16.51 -2.58 -4.87
C ASP A 61 15.38 -3.43 -5.46
N GLY A 62 14.67 -4.21 -4.63
CA GLY A 62 13.56 -5.04 -5.09
C GLY A 62 12.35 -4.24 -5.57
N LEU A 63 12.01 -3.14 -4.89
CA LEU A 63 10.97 -2.22 -5.36
C LEU A 63 11.39 -1.57 -6.68
N TYR A 64 12.66 -1.20 -6.82
CA TYR A 64 13.18 -0.58 -8.05
C TYR A 64 13.08 -1.55 -9.23
N GLU A 65 13.53 -2.80 -9.08
CA GLU A 65 13.40 -3.83 -10.10
C GLU A 65 11.93 -4.07 -10.48
N TYR A 66 11.04 -4.12 -9.48
CA TYR A 66 9.61 -4.23 -9.72
C TYR A 66 9.08 -3.04 -10.54
N ILE A 67 9.40 -1.80 -10.18
CA ILE A 67 8.96 -0.61 -10.92
C ILE A 67 9.49 -0.60 -12.36
N LYS A 68 10.71 -1.09 -12.61
CA LYS A 68 11.24 -1.14 -13.98
C LYS A 68 10.62 -2.26 -14.83
N THR A 69 9.96 -3.24 -14.22
CA THR A 69 9.47 -4.44 -14.92
C THR A 69 7.96 -4.68 -14.82
N TYR A 70 7.22 -3.92 -13.98
CA TYR A 70 5.82 -4.24 -13.66
C TYR A 70 4.89 -4.32 -14.88
N ARG A 71 5.15 -3.51 -15.91
CA ARG A 71 4.36 -3.52 -17.15
C ARG A 71 4.44 -4.85 -17.90
N ASN A 72 5.53 -5.60 -17.72
CA ASN A 72 5.73 -6.93 -18.29
C ASN A 72 5.07 -8.05 -17.46
N ILE A 73 4.73 -7.76 -16.18
CA ILE A 73 4.07 -8.73 -15.30
C ILE A 73 2.58 -8.81 -15.64
N GLY A 74 1.91 -7.67 -15.73
CA GLY A 74 0.50 -7.60 -16.10
C GLY A 74 -0.17 -6.30 -15.68
N LYS A 75 -1.34 -6.03 -16.26
CA LYS A 75 -2.04 -4.75 -16.12
C LYS A 75 -2.37 -4.32 -14.68
N ARG A 76 -2.62 -5.28 -13.77
CA ARG A 76 -3.02 -5.05 -12.38
C ARG A 76 -2.05 -5.72 -11.38
N THR A 77 -0.77 -5.77 -11.70
CA THR A 77 0.26 -6.28 -10.78
C THR A 77 0.43 -5.35 -9.58
N THR A 78 0.88 -5.90 -8.45
CA THR A 78 1.25 -5.15 -7.24
C THR A 78 2.49 -5.77 -6.61
N LEU A 79 3.28 -4.99 -5.87
CA LEU A 79 4.29 -5.53 -4.95
C LEU A 79 3.79 -5.41 -3.51
N VAL A 80 3.87 -6.48 -2.73
CA VAL A 80 3.55 -6.47 -1.29
C VAL A 80 4.83 -6.73 -0.50
N ALA A 81 5.19 -5.79 0.36
CA ALA A 81 6.29 -5.92 1.31
C ALA A 81 5.74 -6.37 2.67
N PHE A 82 6.24 -7.52 3.16
CA PHE A 82 5.95 -8.04 4.48
C PHE A 82 7.12 -7.75 5.40
N PHE A 83 6.87 -7.08 6.53
CA PHE A 83 7.89 -6.83 7.53
C PHE A 83 7.78 -7.83 8.66
N LYS A 84 8.93 -8.33 9.13
CA LYS A 84 8.98 -9.28 10.24
C LYS A 84 8.20 -8.73 11.44
N PRO A 85 7.22 -9.49 11.98
CA PRO A 85 6.46 -9.05 13.14
C PRO A 85 7.37 -8.80 14.35
N PRO A 86 7.07 -7.77 15.16
CA PRO A 86 7.78 -7.56 16.41
C PRO A 86 7.49 -8.71 17.39
N THR A 87 8.50 -9.08 18.18
CA THR A 87 8.35 -10.10 19.23
C THR A 87 7.60 -9.59 20.45
N GLU A 88 7.60 -8.28 20.65
CA GLU A 88 6.92 -7.61 21.76
C GLU A 88 5.59 -7.00 21.29
N LYS A 89 4.67 -6.79 22.25
CA LYS A 89 3.42 -6.09 21.98
C LYS A 89 3.71 -4.63 21.63
N VAL A 90 3.28 -4.23 20.44
CA VAL A 90 3.36 -2.85 19.95
C VAL A 90 1.97 -2.29 19.68
N TYR A 91 1.89 -0.97 19.50
CA TYR A 91 0.62 -0.23 19.35
C TYR A 91 0.55 0.51 18.00
N ALA A 92 -0.61 1.12 17.70
CA ALA A 92 -0.87 1.88 16.48
C ALA A 92 0.27 2.82 16.08
N GLU A 93 0.80 3.60 17.03
CA GLU A 93 1.85 4.57 16.75
C GLU A 93 3.17 3.93 16.28
N TYR A 94 3.48 2.71 16.73
CA TYR A 94 4.64 1.98 16.25
C TYR A 94 4.53 1.72 14.74
N TYR A 95 3.42 1.13 14.29
CA TYR A 95 3.22 0.82 12.87
C TYR A 95 3.13 2.08 12.02
N LYS A 96 2.45 3.13 12.52
CA LYS A 96 2.39 4.43 11.84
C LYS A 96 3.80 5.01 11.64
N LYS A 97 4.63 5.00 12.68
CA LYS A 97 6.01 5.48 12.62
C LYS A 97 6.87 4.65 11.67
N GLN A 98 6.78 3.32 11.71
CA GLN A 98 7.58 2.46 10.82
C GLN A 98 7.17 2.63 9.36
N PHE A 99 5.87 2.72 9.07
CA PHE A 99 5.37 2.97 7.73
C PHE A 99 6.00 4.22 7.10
N TRP A 100 5.93 5.36 7.80
CA TRP A 100 6.48 6.62 7.30
C TRP A 100 8.02 6.61 7.22
N LYS A 101 8.70 5.92 8.15
CA LYS A 101 10.15 5.73 8.08
C LYS A 101 10.58 4.96 6.85
N VAL A 102 9.89 3.88 6.52
CA VAL A 102 10.16 3.08 5.32
C VAL A 102 9.99 3.94 4.07
N LEU A 103 8.86 4.66 3.95
CA LEU A 103 8.61 5.51 2.79
C LEU A 103 9.63 6.66 2.66
N GLN A 104 10.03 7.28 3.78
CA GLN A 104 11.07 8.30 3.78
C GLN A 104 12.42 7.70 3.33
N PHE A 105 12.82 6.55 3.89
CA PHE A 105 14.06 5.89 3.51
C PHE A 105 14.12 5.58 2.01
N LEU A 106 13.03 5.02 1.47
CA LEU A 106 12.92 4.72 0.05
C LEU A 106 13.05 5.97 -0.82
N MET A 107 12.41 7.07 -0.41
CA MET A 107 12.49 8.34 -1.14
C MET A 107 13.90 8.95 -1.10
N ASP A 108 14.58 8.89 0.06
CA ASP A 108 15.94 9.40 0.23
C ASP A 108 16.97 8.60 -0.60
N HIS A 109 16.71 7.30 -0.80
CA HIS A 109 17.58 6.34 -1.50
C HIS A 109 17.09 5.97 -2.89
N ASP A 110 16.12 6.71 -3.44
CA ASP A 110 15.66 6.51 -4.81
C ASP A 110 16.81 6.74 -5.79
N LEU A 111 16.92 5.86 -6.79
CA LEU A 111 17.93 5.93 -7.84
C LEU A 111 17.53 6.89 -8.96
N GLU A 112 16.26 7.28 -9.01
CA GLU A 112 15.70 8.18 -10.02
C GLU A 112 15.32 9.52 -9.38
N PRO A 113 15.28 10.61 -10.16
CA PRO A 113 14.70 11.86 -9.70
C PRO A 113 13.19 11.72 -9.48
N TRP A 114 12.61 12.67 -8.74
CA TRP A 114 11.17 12.79 -8.60
C TRP A 114 10.49 12.94 -9.98
N CYS A 115 9.28 12.38 -10.15
CA CYS A 115 8.57 12.43 -11.42
C CYS A 115 8.28 13.87 -11.83
N THR A 116 8.67 14.27 -13.05
CA THR A 116 8.53 15.66 -13.53
C THR A 116 7.09 16.15 -13.59
N ASP A 117 6.13 15.24 -13.80
CA ASP A 117 4.71 15.58 -13.92
C ASP A 117 3.97 15.56 -12.58
N ILE A 118 4.66 15.19 -11.48
CA ILE A 118 4.11 15.15 -10.13
C ILE A 118 4.67 16.30 -9.30
N PRO A 119 3.81 17.18 -8.76
CA PRO A 119 4.23 18.24 -7.85
C PRO A 119 5.03 17.70 -6.66
N GLU A 120 6.01 18.48 -6.20
CA GLU A 120 6.84 18.10 -5.05
C GLU A 120 6.21 18.47 -3.70
N ASP A 121 5.31 19.46 -3.66
CA ASP A 121 4.63 19.89 -2.42
C ASP A 121 3.56 18.86 -2.02
N PRO A 122 3.67 18.19 -0.86
CA PRO A 122 2.66 17.22 -0.39
C PRO A 122 1.29 17.83 -0.12
N ASN A 123 1.16 19.16 -0.10
CA ASN A 123 -0.13 19.83 -0.02
C ASN A 123 -0.75 20.14 -1.38
N HIS A 124 -0.09 19.79 -2.48
CA HIS A 124 -0.67 19.92 -3.81
C HIS A 124 -1.70 18.79 -4.05
N PRO A 125 -2.91 19.07 -4.59
CA PRO A 125 -3.94 18.06 -4.83
C PRO A 125 -3.53 16.89 -5.74
N LYS A 126 -2.57 17.15 -6.63
CA LYS A 126 -1.95 16.17 -7.53
C LYS A 126 -0.62 15.61 -7.02
N TRP A 127 -0.25 15.87 -5.78
CA TRP A 127 0.93 15.20 -5.20
C TRP A 127 0.63 13.71 -5.00
N GLU A 128 1.58 12.86 -5.37
CA GLU A 128 1.58 11.44 -5.09
C GLU A 128 3.02 10.98 -4.82
N TYR A 129 3.19 9.97 -3.97
CA TYR A 129 4.51 9.39 -3.71
C TYR A 129 5.13 8.86 -5.00
N CYS A 130 6.36 9.26 -5.30
CA CYS A 130 7.11 8.77 -6.46
C CYS A 130 8.27 7.89 -5.99
N PHE A 131 8.52 6.81 -6.71
CA PHE A 131 9.73 6.01 -6.55
C PHE A 131 10.15 5.37 -7.88
N GLY A 132 11.44 5.38 -8.22
CA GLY A 132 11.96 4.80 -9.45
C GLY A 132 11.45 5.49 -10.72
N GLY A 133 11.09 6.78 -10.62
CA GLY A 133 10.51 7.56 -11.72
C GLY A 133 9.06 7.22 -12.05
N GLU A 134 8.33 6.58 -11.15
CA GLU A 134 6.90 6.25 -11.31
C GLU A 134 6.10 6.73 -10.08
N PRO A 135 4.91 7.33 -10.27
CA PRO A 135 3.98 7.61 -9.18
C PRO A 135 3.39 6.30 -8.64
N ILE A 136 3.32 6.15 -7.32
CA ILE A 136 2.90 4.91 -6.66
C ILE A 136 1.86 5.23 -5.60
N PHE A 137 0.73 4.55 -5.67
CA PHE A 137 -0.23 4.50 -4.59
C PHE A 137 0.20 3.44 -3.58
N VAL A 138 0.29 3.83 -2.30
CA VAL A 138 0.73 2.94 -1.23
C VAL A 138 -0.44 2.61 -0.31
N VAL A 139 -0.52 1.35 0.12
CA VAL A 139 -1.51 0.89 1.10
C VAL A 139 -0.83 0.17 2.25
N CYS A 140 -1.07 0.65 3.47
CA CYS A 140 -0.70 -0.02 4.71
C CYS A 140 -1.79 -1.02 5.15
N ARG A 141 -1.36 -2.21 5.60
CA ARG A 141 -2.14 -3.07 6.48
C ARG A 141 -1.35 -3.40 7.74
N ALA A 142 -2.06 -3.57 8.86
CA ALA A 142 -1.42 -3.88 10.15
C ALA A 142 -2.43 -4.49 11.15
N PRO A 143 -1.96 -5.12 12.25
CA PRO A 143 -2.82 -5.69 13.30
C PRO A 143 -3.64 -4.68 14.11
N ILE A 144 -3.40 -3.38 13.90
CA ILE A 144 -3.99 -2.28 14.67
C ILE A 144 -5.40 -1.88 14.19
N TYR A 145 -5.84 -2.44 13.06
CA TYR A 145 -7.12 -2.12 12.47
C TYR A 145 -8.20 -3.08 12.99
N HIS A 146 -9.12 -2.57 13.79
CA HIS A 146 -10.26 -3.32 14.31
C HIS A 146 -11.54 -2.95 13.57
N ALA A 147 -11.76 -1.65 13.35
CA ALA A 147 -12.92 -1.14 12.65
C ALA A 147 -12.75 -1.23 11.11
N ARG A 148 -11.53 -0.98 10.60
CA ARG A 148 -11.19 -1.11 9.18
C ARG A 148 -10.59 -2.46 8.82
N LYS A 149 -11.43 -3.48 8.77
CA LYS A 149 -11.01 -4.86 8.42
C LYS A 149 -10.27 -4.92 7.08
N SER A 150 -10.60 -4.05 6.12
CA SER A 150 -9.92 -3.94 4.82
C SER A 150 -8.43 -3.57 4.93
N ARG A 151 -8.03 -2.95 6.04
CA ARG A 151 -6.65 -2.60 6.39
C ARG A 151 -6.03 -3.56 7.43
N TYR A 152 -6.78 -4.54 7.93
CA TYR A 152 -6.27 -5.49 8.92
C TYR A 152 -5.36 -6.55 8.29
N THR A 153 -4.32 -6.96 9.02
CA THR A 153 -3.60 -8.22 8.84
C THR A 153 -3.16 -8.75 10.20
N ALA A 154 -2.99 -10.06 10.36
CA ALA A 154 -2.75 -10.68 11.67
C ALA A 154 -1.28 -10.59 12.13
N ASN A 155 -0.32 -10.48 11.20
CA ASN A 155 1.09 -10.66 11.53
C ASN A 155 1.80 -9.36 11.92
N GLY A 156 1.99 -8.46 10.97
CA GLY A 156 2.86 -7.29 11.14
C GLY A 156 2.52 -6.19 10.14
N LEU A 157 3.49 -5.32 9.87
CA LEU A 157 3.33 -4.29 8.86
C LEU A 157 3.34 -4.94 7.47
N GLU A 158 2.35 -4.60 6.66
CA GLU A 158 2.32 -4.91 5.23
C GLU A 158 2.20 -3.60 4.46
N ILE A 159 3.04 -3.43 3.43
CA ILE A 159 2.97 -2.28 2.53
C ILE A 159 2.78 -2.79 1.11
N THR A 160 1.65 -2.41 0.51
CA THR A 160 1.36 -2.68 -0.89
C THR A 160 1.74 -1.47 -1.72
N PHE A 161 2.63 -1.66 -2.70
CA PHE A 161 3.06 -0.66 -3.67
C PHE A 161 2.35 -0.91 -5.01
N GLN A 162 1.51 0.04 -5.41
CA GLN A 162 0.69 -0.03 -6.62
C GLN A 162 1.08 1.10 -7.59
N PRO A 163 1.86 0.82 -8.66
CA PRO A 163 2.24 1.85 -9.63
C PRO A 163 1.01 2.48 -10.28
N ARG A 164 0.99 3.79 -10.47
CA ARG A 164 -0.18 4.48 -11.04
C ARG A 164 -0.52 3.98 -12.43
N GLY A 165 0.47 3.61 -13.25
CA GLY A 165 0.25 3.00 -14.56
C GLY A 165 -0.58 1.71 -14.56
N THR A 166 -0.76 1.07 -13.40
CA THR A 166 -1.68 -0.06 -13.22
C THR A 166 -3.13 0.37 -12.97
N LEU A 167 -3.45 1.66 -12.92
CA LEU A 167 -4.78 2.20 -12.59
C LEU A 167 -5.31 3.16 -13.68
N ASP A 168 -4.55 3.41 -14.74
CA ASP A 168 -4.85 4.43 -15.77
C ASP A 168 -6.23 4.32 -16.42
N ASP A 169 -6.80 3.11 -16.55
CA ASP A 169 -8.12 2.92 -17.18
C ASP A 169 -9.30 2.89 -16.19
N ILE A 170 -9.07 3.27 -14.93
CA ILE A 170 -10.08 3.36 -13.85
C ILE A 170 -9.94 4.65 -13.03
N THR A 171 -9.42 5.71 -13.64
CA THR A 171 -9.35 7.04 -13.06
C THR A 171 -10.75 7.61 -12.83
N GLY A 172 -10.92 8.40 -11.76
CA GLY A 172 -12.23 8.89 -11.29
C GLY A 172 -12.92 9.90 -12.22
N ASP A 173 -12.22 10.36 -13.25
CA ASP A 173 -12.70 11.25 -14.30
C ASP A 173 -13.36 10.50 -15.48
N THR A 174 -13.28 9.16 -15.51
CA THR A 174 -13.95 8.34 -16.54
C THR A 174 -15.21 7.66 -16.00
N PRO A 175 -16.28 7.48 -16.81
CA PRO A 175 -17.48 6.77 -16.36
C PRO A 175 -17.19 5.35 -15.87
N LYS A 176 -16.26 4.66 -16.56
CA LYS A 176 -15.80 3.32 -16.15
C LYS A 176 -15.11 3.37 -14.79
N GLY A 177 -14.18 4.31 -14.57
CA GLY A 177 -13.49 4.45 -13.30
C GLY A 177 -14.42 4.82 -12.15
N GLN A 178 -15.41 5.68 -12.39
CA GLN A 178 -16.45 6.03 -11.42
C GLN A 178 -17.25 4.79 -10.99
N GLN A 179 -17.76 4.02 -11.95
CA GLN A 179 -18.51 2.78 -11.67
C GLN A 179 -17.65 1.78 -10.88
N VAL A 180 -16.39 1.61 -11.26
CA VAL A 180 -15.45 0.72 -10.57
C VAL A 180 -15.25 1.16 -9.12
N ARG A 181 -15.06 2.47 -8.88
CA ARG A 181 -14.87 3.03 -7.54
C ARG A 181 -16.13 2.91 -6.69
N GLU A 182 -17.31 3.13 -7.27
CA GLU A 182 -18.59 2.94 -6.59
C GLU A 182 -18.77 1.49 -6.10
N ILE A 183 -18.43 0.50 -6.94
CA ILE A 183 -18.47 -0.91 -6.56
C ILE A 183 -17.52 -1.18 -5.39
N ILE A 184 -16.28 -0.69 -5.46
CA ILE A 184 -15.29 -0.87 -4.38
C ILE A 184 -15.75 -0.18 -3.08
N ARG A 185 -16.27 1.06 -3.16
CA ARG A 185 -16.82 1.79 -2.01
C ARG A 185 -18.01 1.07 -1.37
N SER A 186 -18.89 0.49 -2.20
CA SER A 186 -20.03 -0.31 -1.73
C SER A 186 -19.58 -1.57 -1.00
N ARG A 187 -18.58 -2.28 -1.55
CA ARG A 187 -17.99 -3.45 -0.90
C ARG A 187 -17.28 -3.10 0.41
N LEU A 188 -16.51 -2.00 0.44
CA LEU A 188 -15.87 -1.51 1.66
C LEU A 188 -16.90 -1.24 2.76
N LYS A 189 -18.04 -0.63 2.42
CA LYS A 189 -19.12 -0.38 3.39
C LYS A 189 -19.72 -1.65 4.00
N GLN A 190 -19.66 -2.78 3.28
CA GLN A 190 -20.11 -4.08 3.77
C GLN A 190 -18.99 -4.83 4.52
N TYR A 191 -17.74 -4.59 4.16
CA TYR A 191 -16.57 -5.29 4.69
C TYR A 191 -16.07 -4.68 6.00
N ASP A 192 -15.99 -3.35 6.06
CA ASP A 192 -15.53 -2.60 7.23
C ASP A 192 -16.66 -2.39 8.23
N ALA A 193 -16.32 -2.34 9.52
CA ALA A 193 -17.26 -2.04 10.60
C ALA A 193 -17.47 -0.52 10.81
N ILE A 194 -16.88 0.32 9.95
CA ILE A 194 -16.92 1.78 10.01
C ILE A 194 -17.12 2.36 8.61
N PRO A 195 -17.76 3.53 8.47
CA PRO A 195 -17.81 4.23 7.18
C PRO A 195 -16.42 4.59 6.63
N PRO A 196 -16.32 4.85 5.31
CA PRO A 196 -15.09 5.36 4.70
C PRO A 196 -14.53 6.56 5.46
N HIS A 197 -13.21 6.59 5.65
CA HIS A 197 -12.54 7.70 6.32
C HIS A 197 -12.73 9.01 5.54
N PRO A 198 -12.93 10.16 6.21
CA PRO A 198 -13.11 11.45 5.54
C PRO A 198 -11.96 11.84 4.61
N ASP A 199 -10.73 11.41 4.88
CA ASP A 199 -9.58 11.66 3.99
C ASP A 199 -9.57 10.81 2.71
N ILE A 200 -10.43 9.77 2.60
CA ILE A 200 -10.55 9.02 1.35
C ILE A 200 -11.14 9.92 0.28
N GLY A 201 -10.52 9.91 -0.89
CA GLY A 201 -10.85 10.82 -1.98
C GLY A 201 -10.28 10.39 -3.32
N ASP A 202 -10.70 11.10 -4.36
CA ASP A 202 -10.18 10.89 -5.70
C ASP A 202 -8.92 11.73 -5.92
N TYR A 203 -7.97 11.17 -6.65
CA TYR A 203 -6.71 11.83 -6.97
C TYR A 203 -6.97 13.17 -7.70
N GLY A 204 -6.34 14.24 -7.24
CA GLY A 204 -6.53 15.59 -7.79
C GLY A 204 -7.67 16.39 -7.16
N ASP A 205 -8.49 15.82 -6.26
CA ASP A 205 -9.48 16.58 -5.51
C ASP A 205 -8.81 17.65 -4.63
N HIS A 206 -9.18 18.91 -4.82
CA HIS A 206 -8.61 20.06 -4.13
C HIS A 206 -8.76 20.00 -2.60
N HIS A 207 -9.73 19.25 -2.09
CA HIS A 207 -10.00 19.06 -0.66
C HIS A 207 -9.34 17.80 -0.08
N LYS A 208 -8.66 17.00 -0.89
CA LYS A 208 -8.05 15.72 -0.49
C LYS A 208 -6.55 15.76 -0.70
N ARG A 209 -5.84 14.87 -0.01
CA ARG A 209 -4.39 14.72 -0.14
C ARG A 209 -4.06 13.23 -0.22
N GLU A 210 -3.39 12.80 -1.28
CA GLU A 210 -3.20 11.38 -1.57
C GLU A 210 -2.49 10.66 -0.42
N TRP A 211 -1.46 11.28 0.16
CA TRP A 211 -0.69 10.71 1.27
C TRP A 211 -1.51 10.40 2.52
N LYS A 212 -2.63 11.10 2.75
CA LYS A 212 -3.49 10.80 3.90
C LYS A 212 -4.18 9.44 3.77
N GLN A 213 -4.30 8.91 2.55
CA GLN A 213 -4.97 7.63 2.28
C GLN A 213 -4.04 6.42 2.49
N TYR A 214 -2.73 6.64 2.56
CA TYR A 214 -1.73 5.56 2.56
C TYR A 214 -1.73 4.74 3.85
N ILE A 215 -1.92 5.42 4.98
CA ILE A 215 -2.11 4.81 6.30
C ILE A 215 -3.19 5.58 7.07
N LEU A 216 -4.41 5.05 7.00
CA LEU A 216 -5.57 5.64 7.68
C LEU A 216 -5.50 5.33 9.19
N PRO A 217 -6.06 6.19 10.05
CA PRO A 217 -6.44 5.78 11.41
C PRO A 217 -7.51 4.70 11.39
N ASP A 218 -7.63 3.90 12.45
CA ASP A 218 -8.67 2.86 12.50
C ASP A 218 -10.09 3.46 12.58
N ILE A 219 -10.24 4.57 13.30
CA ILE A 219 -11.50 5.30 13.46
C ILE A 219 -11.53 6.60 12.62
N ASN A 220 -12.64 7.34 12.60
CA ASN A 220 -12.83 8.52 11.73
C ASN A 220 -12.50 9.86 12.42
N GLU A 221 -12.26 9.83 13.72
CA GLU A 221 -12.06 10.99 14.58
C GLU A 221 -10.61 11.51 14.56
N GLU A 222 -9.70 10.77 13.93
CA GLU A 222 -8.29 11.13 13.79
C GLU A 222 -7.98 11.47 12.33
N SER A 223 -7.06 12.40 12.09
CA SER A 223 -6.48 12.63 10.76
C SER A 223 -5.06 13.19 10.94
N LEU A 224 -4.18 12.89 9.98
CA LEU A 224 -2.89 13.54 9.94
C LEU A 224 -3.04 14.98 9.45
N MET A 225 -2.50 15.92 10.23
CA MET A 225 -2.57 17.35 9.93
C MET A 225 -1.51 17.81 8.93
N ARG A 226 -0.39 17.08 8.82
CA ARG A 226 0.73 17.38 7.93
C ARG A 226 1.34 16.08 7.41
N CYS A 227 1.87 16.12 6.19
CA CYS A 227 2.57 14.98 5.61
C CYS A 227 3.84 14.70 6.42
N PRO A 228 4.07 13.46 6.89
CA PRO A 228 5.29 13.10 7.61
C PRO A 228 6.54 13.02 6.72
N LEU A 229 6.36 12.89 5.40
CA LEU A 229 7.44 12.86 4.44
C LEU A 229 8.05 14.25 4.25
N LYS A 230 9.38 14.28 4.17
CA LYS A 230 10.16 15.49 3.88
C LYS A 230 10.74 15.36 2.48
N ARG A 231 10.74 16.45 1.73
CA ARG A 231 11.36 16.46 0.40
C ARG A 231 12.80 15.96 0.48
N ARG A 232 13.21 15.18 -0.51
CA ARG A 232 14.62 14.92 -0.78
C ARG A 232 15.28 16.25 -1.16
N ASP A 233 16.41 16.56 -0.54
CA ASP A 233 17.22 17.73 -0.89
C ASP A 233 17.94 17.53 -2.23
#